data_AF-A0A352KWM5-F1
#
_entry.id   AF-A0A352KWM5-F1
#
_cell.length_a   1.000
_cell.length_b   1.000
_cell.length_c   1.000
_cell.angle_alpha   90.00
_cell.angle_beta   90.00
_cell.angle_gamma   90.00
#
_symmetry.space_group_name_H-M   'P 1'
#
loop_
_entity.id
_entity.type
_entity.pdbx_description
1 polymer ?
#
loop_
_entity_poly.entity_id
_entity_poly.type
_entity_poly.pdbx_seq_one_letter_code
_entity_poly.pdbx_strand_id
1 'polypeptide(L)'
;MIYRVFQYIIGDMNEFHPQNPHDHFFRRTFDVLENARALLKLQLPATLYERLDPDSIQPARETFLAADEHENRLDALYTARMRNGTQVWIWLLLEHKSWVDRRIALQLLRYVLRIHEWLDRNGQPPGVIIPIVVYHGEHVWDEPTSLRDKVQAEDDLLDFVPDMRVILVDLNLLKSAFLPDFPELEARVRALQISRSPELPFEALVDLFKLLQNWGKIHSQQDTLNDIMIYLCSVFDAPNLEQLELAFHTGQLPGSEKQMPN
;
A
#
# COMPACT_ATOMS: atom_id res chain seq x y z
N MET A 1 -8.04 -23.57 -18.39
CA MET A 1 -6.70 -23.12 -17.95
C MET A 1 -6.78 -22.47 -16.56
N ILE A 2 -7.71 -21.55 -16.33
CA ILE A 2 -7.94 -20.90 -15.02
C ILE A 2 -8.47 -21.85 -13.93
N TYR A 3 -9.35 -22.80 -14.24
CA TYR A 3 -9.76 -23.87 -13.31
C TYR A 3 -8.58 -24.75 -12.85
N ARG A 4 -7.57 -24.91 -13.72
CA ARG A 4 -6.30 -25.54 -13.35
C ARG A 4 -5.45 -24.62 -12.49
N VAL A 5 -5.45 -23.30 -12.69
CA VAL A 5 -4.76 -22.35 -11.82
C VAL A 5 -5.42 -22.31 -10.43
N PHE A 6 -6.75 -22.33 -10.33
CA PHE A 6 -7.46 -22.38 -9.04
C PHE A 6 -7.19 -23.71 -8.30
N GLN A 7 -7.27 -24.85 -8.98
CA GLN A 7 -6.95 -26.17 -8.41
C GLN A 7 -5.45 -26.39 -8.15
N TYR A 8 -4.58 -25.77 -8.96
CA TYR A 8 -3.12 -25.81 -8.77
C TYR A 8 -2.69 -24.90 -7.62
N ILE A 9 -3.29 -23.71 -7.50
CA ILE A 9 -3.11 -22.82 -6.36
C ILE A 9 -3.60 -23.53 -5.10
N ILE A 10 -4.84 -24.07 -5.06
CA ILE A 10 -5.36 -24.84 -3.91
C ILE A 10 -4.49 -26.08 -3.61
N GLY A 11 -3.94 -26.74 -4.63
CA GLY A 11 -3.04 -27.88 -4.47
C GLY A 11 -1.67 -27.52 -3.89
N ASP A 12 -1.09 -26.39 -4.29
CA ASP A 12 0.16 -25.81 -3.75
C ASP A 12 -0.07 -25.00 -2.45
N MET A 13 -1.33 -24.67 -2.08
CA MET A 13 -1.66 -23.94 -0.84
C MET A 13 -1.35 -24.73 0.44
N ASN A 14 -1.11 -26.05 0.34
CA ASN A 14 -0.55 -26.81 1.47
C ASN A 14 0.92 -26.45 1.77
N GLU A 15 1.61 -25.73 0.87
CA GLU A 15 3.03 -25.38 1.03
C GLU A 15 3.30 -23.87 1.21
N PHE A 16 2.36 -22.96 0.88
CA PHE A 16 2.63 -21.51 0.94
C PHE A 16 1.54 -20.68 1.63
N HIS A 17 1.60 -20.63 2.97
CA HIS A 17 0.97 -19.56 3.75
C HIS A 17 2.03 -18.49 4.08
N PRO A 18 2.06 -17.34 3.39
CA PRO A 18 3.00 -16.28 3.75
C PRO A 18 2.72 -15.84 5.18
N GLN A 19 3.74 -15.89 6.05
CA GLN A 19 3.66 -15.24 7.37
C GLN A 19 3.37 -13.76 7.14
N ASN A 20 2.25 -13.28 7.68
CA ASN A 20 1.73 -11.93 7.47
C ASN A 20 1.34 -11.62 5.99
N PRO A 21 0.19 -12.16 5.51
CA PRO A 21 -0.25 -12.00 4.11
C PRO A 21 -0.48 -10.55 3.70
N HIS A 22 -0.91 -9.70 4.63
CA HIS A 22 -1.13 -8.27 4.38
C HIS A 22 0.17 -7.55 4.05
N ASP A 23 1.21 -7.72 4.85
CA ASP A 23 2.53 -7.09 4.63
C ASP A 23 3.14 -7.57 3.31
N HIS A 24 3.04 -8.88 3.03
CA HIS A 24 3.56 -9.45 1.78
C HIS A 24 2.84 -8.87 0.55
N PHE A 25 1.51 -8.80 0.58
CA PHE A 25 0.73 -8.24 -0.52
C PHE A 25 0.95 -6.74 -0.69
N PHE A 26 1.11 -6.00 0.41
CA PHE A 26 1.47 -4.59 0.38
C PHE A 26 2.82 -4.36 -0.29
N ARG A 27 3.85 -5.11 0.10
CA ARG A 27 5.19 -5.01 -0.49
C ARG A 27 5.17 -5.29 -1.99
N ARG A 28 4.55 -6.38 -2.42
CA ARG A 28 4.39 -6.68 -3.86
C ARG A 28 3.66 -5.57 -4.62
N THR A 29 2.70 -4.91 -3.97
CA THR A 29 1.96 -3.80 -4.57
C THR A 29 2.86 -2.59 -4.81
N PHE A 30 3.68 -2.21 -3.83
CA PHE A 30 4.48 -0.99 -3.90
C PHE A 30 5.91 -1.20 -4.45
N ASP A 31 6.40 -2.44 -4.52
CA ASP A 31 7.60 -2.79 -5.30
C ASP A 31 7.44 -2.41 -6.79
N VAL A 32 6.19 -2.37 -7.28
CA VAL A 32 5.84 -1.80 -8.58
C VAL A 32 5.87 -0.27 -8.49
N LEU A 33 6.84 0.35 -9.17
CA LEU A 33 7.08 1.79 -9.11
C LEU A 33 5.87 2.62 -9.54
N GLU A 34 5.13 2.15 -10.54
CA GLU A 34 3.92 2.78 -11.07
C GLU A 34 2.84 2.88 -10.00
N ASN A 35 2.65 1.84 -9.17
CA ASN A 35 1.72 1.85 -8.05
C ASN A 35 2.15 2.83 -6.96
N ALA A 36 3.45 2.89 -6.65
CA ALA A 36 3.97 3.86 -5.69
C ALA A 36 3.78 5.31 -6.18
N ARG A 37 4.12 5.60 -7.44
CA ARG A 37 3.90 6.91 -8.05
C ARG A 37 2.42 7.29 -8.08
N ALA A 38 1.54 6.34 -8.39
CA ALA A 38 0.10 6.54 -8.38
C ALA A 38 -0.40 6.91 -6.97
N LEU A 39 0.01 6.16 -5.93
CA LEU A 39 -0.35 6.48 -4.55
C LEU A 39 0.12 7.89 -4.16
N LEU A 40 1.38 8.23 -4.48
CA LEU A 40 1.94 9.54 -4.16
C LEU A 40 1.21 10.68 -4.88
N LYS A 41 0.85 10.50 -6.15
CA LYS A 41 0.05 11.48 -6.91
C LYS A 41 -1.29 11.75 -6.24
N LEU A 42 -1.90 10.73 -5.66
CA LEU A 42 -3.24 10.81 -5.07
C LEU A 42 -3.23 11.38 -3.66
N GLN A 43 -2.19 11.08 -2.88
CA GLN A 43 -2.20 11.26 -1.43
C GLN A 43 -1.25 12.34 -0.91
N LEU A 44 -0.24 12.72 -1.70
CA LEU A 44 0.56 13.88 -1.32
C LEU A 44 -0.28 15.17 -1.45
N PRO A 45 -0.10 16.14 -0.54
CA PRO A 45 -0.67 17.47 -0.72
C PRO A 45 -0.36 18.02 -2.11
N ALA A 46 -1.36 18.54 -2.83
CA ALA A 46 -1.19 18.99 -4.21
C ALA A 46 -0.02 19.97 -4.38
N THR A 47 0.13 20.90 -3.43
CA THR A 47 1.22 21.89 -3.40
C THR A 47 2.61 21.27 -3.26
N LEU A 48 2.72 20.09 -2.63
CA LEU A 48 3.95 19.33 -2.55
C LEU A 48 4.18 18.53 -3.84
N TYR A 49 3.16 17.81 -4.31
CA TYR A 49 3.28 16.96 -5.49
C TYR A 49 3.63 17.76 -6.76
N GLU A 50 3.04 18.95 -6.94
CA GLU A 50 3.35 19.83 -8.07
C GLU A 50 4.81 20.28 -8.11
N ARG A 51 5.47 20.35 -6.95
CA ARG A 51 6.87 20.75 -6.83
C ARG A 51 7.84 19.58 -7.00
N LEU A 52 7.37 18.34 -6.87
CA LEU A 52 8.15 17.13 -7.12
C LEU A 52 8.25 16.83 -8.61
N ASP A 53 9.39 16.31 -9.05
CA ASP A 53 9.58 15.68 -10.36
C ASP A 53 9.14 14.20 -10.28
N PRO A 54 7.94 13.82 -10.76
CA PRO A 54 7.41 12.47 -10.60
C PRO A 54 8.25 11.41 -11.31
N ASP A 55 8.93 11.78 -12.39
CA ASP A 55 9.78 10.88 -13.15
C ASP A 55 11.09 10.55 -12.42
N SER A 56 11.46 11.37 -11.41
CA SER A 56 12.58 11.10 -10.52
C SER A 56 12.23 10.21 -9.33
N ILE A 57 10.95 9.90 -9.10
CA ILE A 57 10.53 8.98 -8.04
C ILE A 57 11.08 7.60 -8.37
N GLN A 58 11.92 7.06 -7.51
CA GLN A 58 12.54 5.74 -7.67
C GLN A 58 12.77 5.07 -6.30
N PRO A 59 12.78 3.73 -6.21
CA PRO A 59 13.12 3.04 -4.98
C PRO A 59 14.54 3.43 -4.53
N ALA A 60 14.71 3.67 -3.24
CA ALA A 60 16.02 3.79 -2.63
C ALA A 60 16.78 2.48 -2.83
N ARG A 61 17.99 2.54 -3.39
CA ARG A 61 18.83 1.37 -3.67
C ARG A 61 19.57 0.89 -2.42
N GLU A 62 19.43 1.63 -1.33
CA GLU A 62 20.26 1.53 -0.15
C GLU A 62 19.69 0.50 0.84
N THR A 63 20.22 -0.72 0.79
CA THR A 63 19.82 -1.89 1.60
C THR A 63 20.12 -1.80 3.11
N PHE A 64 20.68 -0.70 3.62
CA PHE A 64 21.16 -0.61 5.01
C PHE A 64 20.05 -0.54 6.07
N LEU A 65 18.82 -0.18 5.67
CA LEU A 65 17.68 -0.16 6.58
C LEU A 65 17.11 -1.57 6.85
N ALA A 66 17.65 -2.58 6.16
CA ALA A 66 17.29 -3.99 6.35
C ALA A 66 18.26 -4.76 7.27
N ALA A 67 19.31 -4.12 7.80
CA ALA A 67 20.44 -4.80 8.44
C ALA A 67 20.31 -5.04 9.96
N ASP A 68 19.25 -4.57 10.62
CA ASP A 68 18.97 -4.99 12.00
C ASP A 68 17.99 -6.16 11.98
N GLU A 69 18.51 -7.38 12.12
CA GLU A 69 17.78 -8.66 12.09
C GLU A 69 16.68 -8.79 13.16
N HIS A 70 16.48 -7.77 14.01
CA HIS A 70 15.50 -7.75 15.10
C HIS A 70 14.53 -6.57 15.08
N GLU A 71 14.67 -5.57 14.20
CA GLU A 71 13.71 -4.46 14.12
C GLU A 71 13.35 -4.11 12.67
N ASN A 72 12.10 -4.45 12.31
CA ASN A 72 11.29 -3.90 11.23
C ASN A 72 12.06 -3.45 9.98
N ARG A 73 12.19 -4.38 9.01
CA ARG A 73 12.39 -4.03 7.60
C ARG A 73 11.43 -2.91 7.22
N LEU A 74 11.95 -1.76 6.79
CA LEU A 74 11.12 -0.70 6.21
C LEU A 74 10.29 -1.25 5.07
N ASP A 75 9.01 -0.91 5.02
CA ASP A 75 8.10 -1.50 4.06
C ASP A 75 8.33 -0.98 2.63
N ALA A 76 8.67 0.30 2.44
CA ALA A 76 9.33 0.80 1.23
C ALA A 76 9.95 2.20 1.43
N LEU A 77 11.04 2.50 0.71
CA LEU A 77 11.67 3.83 0.70
C LEU A 77 11.90 4.28 -0.74
N TYR A 78 11.53 5.52 -1.05
CA TYR A 78 11.72 6.14 -2.37
C TYR A 78 12.48 7.45 -2.26
N THR A 79 13.14 7.81 -3.34
CA THR A 79 13.80 9.11 -3.51
C THR A 79 13.09 9.90 -4.60
N ALA A 80 13.03 11.23 -4.47
CA ALA A 80 12.50 12.14 -5.47
C ALA A 80 13.25 13.48 -5.46
N ARG A 81 13.21 14.19 -6.59
CA ARG A 81 13.81 15.53 -6.77
C ARG A 81 12.73 16.60 -6.90
N MET A 82 13.09 17.84 -6.59
CA MET A 82 12.25 19.02 -6.82
C MET A 82 12.40 19.54 -8.25
N ARG A 83 11.30 20.00 -8.86
CA ARG A 83 11.27 20.53 -10.23
C ARG A 83 12.05 21.82 -10.42
N ASN A 84 12.15 22.64 -9.37
CA ASN A 84 12.79 23.96 -9.43
C ASN A 84 14.33 23.91 -9.48
N GLY A 85 14.92 22.74 -9.66
CA GLY A 85 16.37 22.56 -9.71
C GLY A 85 17.07 22.77 -8.37
N THR A 86 16.34 23.06 -7.28
CA THR A 86 16.93 23.06 -5.93
C THR A 86 17.28 21.62 -5.58
N GLN A 87 18.55 21.37 -5.27
CA GLN A 87 19.00 20.07 -4.80
C GLN A 87 18.43 19.83 -3.39
N VAL A 88 17.23 19.26 -3.32
CA VAL A 88 16.62 18.74 -2.10
C VAL A 88 16.38 17.27 -2.31
N TRP A 89 16.98 16.46 -1.44
CA TRP A 89 16.74 15.03 -1.41
C TRP A 89 15.44 14.81 -0.67
N ILE A 90 14.39 14.43 -1.40
CA ILE A 90 13.12 14.06 -0.78
C ILE A 90 13.08 12.56 -0.65
N TRP A 91 13.15 12.09 0.58
CA TRP A 91 13.12 10.68 0.93
C TRP A 91 11.71 10.36 1.40
N LEU A 92 10.96 9.64 0.59
CA LEU A 92 9.59 9.22 0.88
C LEU A 92 9.66 7.88 1.57
N LEU A 93 9.41 7.87 2.87
CA LEU A 93 9.37 6.66 3.67
C LEU A 93 7.93 6.17 3.73
N LEU A 94 7.64 5.03 3.10
CA LEU A 94 6.33 4.38 3.19
C LEU A 94 6.40 3.30 4.28
N GLU A 95 5.62 3.48 5.35
CA GLU A 95 5.40 2.47 6.38
C GLU A 95 4.00 1.90 6.24
N HIS A 96 3.86 0.58 6.24
CA HIS A 96 2.56 -0.07 6.18
C HIS A 96 2.09 -0.47 7.57
N LYS A 97 0.80 -0.28 7.84
CA LYS A 97 0.18 -0.74 9.08
C LYS A 97 -1.17 -1.43 8.81
N SER A 98 -1.28 -2.67 9.26
CA SER A 98 -2.52 -3.46 9.31
C SER A 98 -3.29 -3.29 10.63
N TRP A 99 -2.72 -2.60 11.63
CA TRP A 99 -3.37 -2.26 12.90
C TRP A 99 -2.90 -0.88 13.39
N VAL A 100 -3.60 -0.30 14.37
CA VAL A 100 -3.19 0.99 14.96
C VAL A 100 -1.97 0.75 15.86
N ASP A 101 -0.80 1.19 15.41
CA ASP A 101 0.44 1.08 16.18
C ASP A 101 0.64 2.30 17.08
N ARG A 102 0.44 2.10 18.40
CA ARG A 102 0.62 3.14 19.42
C ARG A 102 2.05 3.67 19.53
N ARG A 103 3.04 3.02 18.88
CA ARG A 103 4.45 3.45 18.87
C ARG A 103 4.86 4.11 17.57
N ILE A 104 3.94 4.29 16.61
CA ILE A 104 4.24 4.76 15.25
C ILE A 104 5.04 6.06 15.21
N ALA A 105 4.68 7.07 16.03
CA ALA A 105 5.39 8.35 16.06
C ALA A 105 6.87 8.20 16.41
N LEU A 106 7.18 7.38 17.41
CA LEU A 106 8.57 7.09 17.82
C LEU A 106 9.29 6.22 16.78
N GLN A 107 8.58 5.25 16.19
CA GLN A 107 9.13 4.38 15.14
C GLN A 107 9.54 5.20 13.91
N LEU A 108 8.68 6.08 13.42
CA LEU A 108 8.96 6.94 12.27
C LEU A 108 10.08 7.93 12.56
N LEU A 109 10.11 8.52 13.76
CA LEU A 109 11.20 9.41 14.16
C LEU A 109 12.55 8.69 14.16
N ARG A 110 12.58 7.45 14.67
CA ARG A 110 13.79 6.61 14.61
C ARG A 110 14.23 6.34 13.18
N TYR A 111 13.29 6.10 12.26
CA TYR A 111 13.62 5.91 10.85
C TYR A 111 14.17 7.17 10.19
N VAL A 112 13.57 8.32 10.46
CA VAL A 112 14.06 9.62 9.99
C VAL A 112 15.49 9.86 10.48
N LEU A 113 15.77 9.59 11.76
CA LEU A 113 17.11 9.71 12.32
C LEU A 113 18.10 8.74 11.65
N ARG A 114 17.75 7.46 11.51
CA ARG A 114 18.61 6.45 10.84
C ARG A 114 18.96 6.82 9.41
N ILE A 115 18.02 7.39 8.68
CA ILE A 115 18.25 7.89 7.32
C ILE A 115 19.23 9.07 7.35
N HIS A 116 19.06 10.02 8.26
CA HIS A 116 19.99 11.13 8.41
C HIS A 116 21.41 10.69 8.81
N GLU A 117 21.54 9.73 9.73
CA GLU A 117 22.84 9.13 10.09
C GLU A 117 23.49 8.42 8.91
N TRP A 118 22.71 7.83 8.01
CA TRP A 118 23.24 7.26 6.78
C TRP A 118 23.68 8.33 5.79
N LEU A 119 22.88 9.39 5.60
CA LEU A 119 23.25 10.52 4.74
C LEU A 119 24.60 11.09 5.19
N ASP A 120 24.74 11.36 6.48
CA ASP A 120 25.97 11.90 7.08
C ASP A 120 27.18 10.99 6.84
N ARG A 121 27.06 9.68 7.14
CA ARG A 121 28.12 8.69 6.90
C ARG A 121 28.55 8.57 5.44
N ASN A 122 27.68 8.91 4.49
CA ASN A 122 27.94 8.85 3.05
C ASN A 122 28.27 10.23 2.45
N GLY A 123 28.57 11.22 3.30
CA GLY A 123 28.92 12.58 2.86
C GLY A 123 27.79 13.32 2.14
N GLN A 124 26.54 12.89 2.37
CA GLN A 124 25.36 13.57 1.84
C GLN A 124 24.86 14.61 2.86
N PRO A 125 24.43 15.79 2.41
CA PRO A 125 23.80 16.75 3.30
C PRO A 125 22.46 16.23 3.83
N PRO A 126 21.95 16.76 4.96
CA PRO A 126 20.60 16.45 5.42
C PRO A 126 19.56 16.70 4.32
N GLY A 127 18.68 15.71 4.11
CA GLY A 127 17.55 15.77 3.17
C GLY A 127 16.23 16.06 3.87
N VAL A 128 15.17 16.26 3.09
CA VAL A 128 13.80 16.27 3.61
C VAL A 128 13.28 14.84 3.58
N ILE A 129 12.93 14.29 4.74
CA ILE A 129 12.30 12.97 4.81
C ILE A 129 10.81 13.19 5.05
N ILE A 130 9.96 12.58 4.22
CA ILE A 130 8.51 12.65 4.32
C ILE A 130 8.01 11.26 4.67
N PRO A 131 7.69 11.01 5.95
CA PRO A 131 7.08 9.77 6.36
C PRO A 131 5.62 9.73 5.90
N ILE A 132 5.25 8.61 5.31
CA ILE A 132 3.89 8.30 4.88
C ILE A 132 3.52 6.97 5.52
N VAL A 133 2.44 6.97 6.29
CA VAL A 133 1.85 5.75 6.84
C VAL A 133 0.72 5.34 5.93
N VAL A 134 0.81 4.16 5.34
CA VAL A 134 -0.30 3.55 4.61
C VAL A 134 -1.01 2.56 5.52
N TYR A 135 -2.22 2.94 5.91
CA TYR A 135 -3.03 2.22 6.88
C TYR A 135 -4.16 1.44 6.19
N HIS A 136 -4.38 0.20 6.61
CA HIS A 136 -5.52 -0.63 6.18
C HIS A 136 -6.03 -1.53 7.32
N GLY A 137 -6.05 -1.02 8.55
CA GLY A 137 -6.57 -1.81 9.68
C GLY A 137 -8.08 -1.77 9.80
N GLU A 138 -8.61 -2.59 10.72
CA GLU A 138 -10.05 -2.76 10.97
C GLU A 138 -10.66 -1.61 11.79
N HIS A 139 -9.84 -0.85 12.48
CA HIS A 139 -10.29 0.22 13.37
C HIS A 139 -10.10 1.58 12.72
N VAL A 140 -10.87 2.57 13.18
CA VAL A 140 -10.57 3.95 12.80
C VAL A 140 -9.23 4.34 13.41
N TRP A 141 -8.36 4.95 12.62
CA TRP A 141 -7.09 5.45 13.10
C TRP A 141 -7.32 6.58 14.11
N ASP A 142 -6.86 6.38 15.35
CA ASP A 142 -7.05 7.30 16.48
C ASP A 142 -5.73 7.71 17.16
N GLU A 143 -4.59 7.43 16.51
CA GLU A 143 -3.26 7.62 17.09
C GLU A 143 -2.50 8.79 16.46
N PRO A 144 -1.92 9.72 17.23
CA PRO A 144 -1.02 10.74 16.69
C PRO A 144 0.16 10.14 15.92
N THR A 145 0.40 10.61 14.70
CA THR A 145 1.46 10.11 13.81
C THR A 145 2.80 10.83 13.99
N SER A 146 2.81 12.01 14.61
CA SER A 146 4.03 12.76 14.95
C SER A 146 4.29 12.77 16.45
N LEU A 147 5.55 12.96 16.85
CA LEU A 147 5.88 13.11 18.25
C LEU A 147 5.32 14.41 18.84
N ARG A 148 5.29 15.48 18.04
CA ARG A 148 4.70 16.78 18.40
C ARG A 148 3.23 16.65 18.78
N ASP A 149 2.44 15.91 18.00
CA ASP A 149 1.01 15.69 18.27
C ASP A 149 0.76 14.69 19.41
N LYS A 150 1.76 13.85 19.72
CA LYS A 150 1.67 12.81 20.76
C LYS A 150 2.04 13.33 22.16
N VAL A 151 2.98 14.27 22.25
CA VAL A 151 3.46 14.82 23.52
C VAL A 151 2.46 15.83 24.06
N GLN A 152 2.00 15.60 25.29
CA GLN A 152 1.19 16.56 26.04
C GLN A 152 2.13 17.51 26.78
N ALA A 153 2.29 18.73 26.28
CA ALA A 153 3.12 19.77 26.90
C ALA A 153 2.45 21.15 26.73
N GLU A 154 2.84 22.10 27.57
CA GLU A 154 2.45 23.50 27.45
C GLU A 154 3.06 24.13 26.18
N ASP A 155 2.43 25.18 25.65
CA ASP A 155 2.79 25.77 24.35
C ASP A 155 4.27 26.22 24.28
N ASP A 156 4.81 26.71 25.39
CA ASP A 156 6.21 27.13 25.52
C ASP A 156 7.20 25.95 25.51
N LEU A 157 6.74 24.74 25.83
CA LEU A 157 7.53 23.51 25.80
C LEU A 157 7.46 22.78 24.45
N LEU A 158 6.45 23.06 23.62
CA LEU A 158 6.28 22.39 22.32
C LEU A 158 7.44 22.64 21.35
N ASP A 159 8.15 23.75 21.49
CA ASP A 159 9.32 24.07 20.65
C ASP A 159 10.52 23.13 20.92
N PHE A 160 10.52 22.39 22.03
CA PHE A 160 11.54 21.39 22.35
C PHE A 160 11.17 19.97 21.90
N VAL A 161 9.98 19.78 21.33
CA VAL A 161 9.54 18.49 20.80
C VAL A 161 9.91 18.40 19.32
N PRO A 162 10.61 17.34 18.88
CA PRO A 162 10.90 17.12 17.46
C PRO A 162 9.64 17.26 16.59
N ASP A 163 9.65 18.23 15.69
CA ASP A 163 8.57 18.47 14.75
C ASP A 163 8.81 17.69 13.46
N MET A 164 7.94 16.72 13.21
CA MET A 164 7.99 15.86 12.03
C MET A 164 6.56 15.53 11.62
N ARG A 165 6.08 16.19 10.57
CA ARG A 165 4.77 15.88 10.01
C ARG A 165 4.79 14.54 9.28
N VAL A 166 3.73 13.76 9.48
CA VAL A 166 3.51 12.48 8.81
C VAL A 166 2.24 12.55 7.98
N ILE A 167 2.28 11.96 6.79
CA ILE A 167 1.09 11.83 5.93
C ILE A 167 0.45 10.47 6.23
N LEU A 168 -0.74 10.47 6.81
CA LEU A 168 -1.53 9.25 6.98
C LEU A 168 -2.40 9.03 5.75
N VAL A 169 -2.23 7.89 5.11
CA VAL A 169 -3.05 7.40 4.01
C VAL A 169 -3.86 6.23 4.52
N ASP A 170 -5.11 6.50 4.90
CA ASP A 170 -6.06 5.45 5.28
C ASP A 170 -6.72 4.90 4.01
N LEU A 171 -6.30 3.70 3.60
CA LEU A 171 -6.84 3.02 2.42
C LEU A 171 -8.33 2.71 2.56
N ASN A 172 -8.88 2.60 3.78
CA ASN A 172 -10.30 2.35 3.98
C ASN A 172 -11.16 3.57 3.63
N LEU A 173 -10.60 4.78 3.68
CA LEU A 173 -11.31 6.02 3.35
C LEU A 173 -11.33 6.32 1.85
N LEU A 174 -10.58 5.53 1.08
CA LEU A 174 -10.46 5.69 -0.36
C LEU A 174 -11.68 5.09 -1.08
N LYS A 175 -12.50 5.93 -1.74
CA LYS A 175 -13.77 5.50 -2.40
C LYS A 175 -13.54 4.79 -3.73
N SER A 176 -14.33 3.79 -4.11
CA SER A 176 -14.15 3.00 -5.35
C SER A 176 -14.06 3.72 -6.74
N ALA A 177 -14.08 5.06 -6.82
CA ALA A 177 -14.07 5.83 -8.07
C ALA A 177 -12.85 6.76 -8.29
N PHE A 178 -11.84 6.82 -7.40
CA PHE A 178 -10.69 7.74 -7.59
C PHE A 178 -9.55 7.17 -8.45
N LEU A 179 -9.65 5.96 -8.99
CA LEU A 179 -8.54 5.26 -9.67
C LEU A 179 -8.74 4.85 -11.14
N PRO A 180 -9.62 5.44 -11.97
CA PRO A 180 -9.74 5.02 -13.37
C PRO A 180 -8.42 5.19 -14.17
N ASP A 181 -7.52 6.08 -13.73
CA ASP A 181 -6.18 6.26 -14.30
C ASP A 181 -5.18 5.15 -13.87
N PHE A 182 -5.46 4.41 -12.79
CA PHE A 182 -4.56 3.45 -12.14
C PHE A 182 -5.29 2.14 -11.76
N PRO A 183 -5.81 1.39 -12.74
CA PRO A 183 -6.61 0.18 -12.50
C PRO A 183 -5.88 -0.93 -11.72
N GLU A 184 -4.54 -1.02 -11.82
CA GLU A 184 -3.76 -1.95 -10.99
C GLU A 184 -3.88 -1.64 -9.51
N LEU A 185 -3.49 -0.41 -9.16
CA LEU A 185 -3.51 0.07 -7.79
C LEU A 185 -4.94 0.00 -7.26
N GLU A 186 -5.93 0.26 -8.10
CA GLU A 186 -7.33 0.11 -7.75
C GLU A 186 -7.70 -1.31 -7.36
N ALA A 187 -7.36 -2.29 -8.19
CA ALA A 187 -7.65 -3.68 -7.89
C ALA A 187 -6.95 -4.13 -6.59
N ARG A 188 -5.70 -3.72 -6.40
CA ARG A 188 -4.91 -4.06 -5.20
C ARG A 188 -5.47 -3.39 -3.93
N VAL A 189 -5.83 -2.10 -3.98
CA VAL A 189 -6.46 -1.39 -2.85
C VAL A 189 -7.84 -1.98 -2.53
N ARG A 190 -8.67 -2.28 -3.54
CA ARG A 190 -9.95 -2.94 -3.34
C ARG A 190 -9.78 -4.32 -2.68
N ALA A 191 -8.78 -5.11 -3.09
CA ALA A 191 -8.50 -6.39 -2.44
C ALA A 191 -8.15 -6.22 -0.94
N LEU A 192 -7.33 -5.21 -0.59
CA LEU A 192 -7.03 -4.86 0.80
C LEU A 192 -8.31 -4.46 1.57
N GLN A 193 -9.20 -3.65 0.99
CA GLN A 193 -10.45 -3.23 1.61
C GLN A 193 -11.42 -4.41 1.83
N ILE A 194 -11.57 -5.28 0.83
CA ILE A 194 -12.43 -6.48 0.91
C ILE A 194 -11.92 -7.40 2.03
N SER A 195 -10.60 -7.56 2.18
CA SER A 195 -10.03 -8.39 3.25
C SER A 195 -10.30 -7.90 4.68
N ARG A 196 -10.76 -6.64 4.83
CA ARG A 196 -11.12 -6.02 6.11
C ARG A 196 -12.63 -5.89 6.32
N SER A 197 -13.42 -6.37 5.36
CA SER A 197 -14.87 -6.34 5.45
C SER A 197 -15.35 -7.38 6.46
N PRO A 198 -16.18 -7.02 7.46
CA PRO A 198 -16.68 -7.97 8.47
C PRO A 198 -17.46 -9.15 7.88
N GLU A 199 -18.13 -8.90 6.76
CA GLU A 199 -18.78 -9.90 5.91
C GLU A 199 -18.22 -9.76 4.50
N LEU A 200 -18.06 -10.90 3.80
CA LEU A 200 -17.52 -10.90 2.44
C LEU A 200 -18.47 -10.15 1.49
N PRO A 201 -18.05 -9.01 0.91
CA PRO A 201 -18.92 -8.24 0.03
C PRO A 201 -18.91 -8.85 -1.38
N PHE A 202 -19.81 -9.80 -1.64
CA PHE A 202 -19.88 -10.53 -2.92
C PHE A 202 -19.89 -9.60 -4.14
N GLU A 203 -20.70 -8.54 -4.13
CA GLU A 203 -20.76 -7.56 -5.22
C GLU A 203 -19.43 -6.81 -5.41
N ALA A 204 -18.72 -6.48 -4.33
CA ALA A 204 -17.42 -5.81 -4.43
C ALA A 204 -16.33 -6.74 -4.98
N LEU A 205 -16.39 -8.04 -4.67
CA LEU A 205 -15.52 -9.04 -5.31
C LEU A 205 -15.82 -9.17 -6.80
N VAL A 206 -17.11 -9.25 -7.17
CA VAL A 206 -17.53 -9.30 -8.58
C VAL A 206 -17.01 -8.07 -9.32
N ASP A 207 -17.16 -6.88 -8.76
CA ASP A 207 -16.68 -5.63 -9.35
C ASP A 207 -15.15 -5.55 -9.43
N LEU A 208 -14.43 -6.09 -8.44
CA LEU A 208 -12.98 -6.26 -8.49
C LEU A 208 -12.56 -7.14 -9.67
N PHE A 209 -13.22 -8.28 -9.88
CA PHE A 209 -12.88 -9.17 -10.99
C PHE A 209 -13.27 -8.61 -12.35
N LYS A 210 -14.38 -7.87 -12.45
CA LYS A 210 -14.75 -7.11 -13.67
C LYS A 210 -13.71 -6.04 -14.00
N LEU A 211 -13.24 -5.29 -13.00
CA LEU A 211 -12.16 -4.30 -13.17
C LEU A 211 -10.91 -4.97 -13.73
N LEU A 212 -10.53 -6.11 -13.16
CA LEU A 212 -9.38 -6.88 -13.61
C LEU A 212 -9.56 -7.41 -15.03
N GLN A 213 -10.75 -7.73 -15.51
CA GLN A 213 -10.98 -8.16 -16.91
C GLN A 213 -10.83 -7.04 -17.94
N ASN A 214 -11.38 -5.86 -17.63
CA ASN A 214 -11.49 -4.74 -18.57
C ASN A 214 -10.16 -4.04 -18.84
N TRP A 215 -9.17 -4.30 -18.00
CA TRP A 215 -7.83 -3.76 -18.14
C TRP A 215 -7.06 -4.61 -19.16
N GLY A 216 -6.91 -4.11 -20.40
CA GLY A 216 -6.49 -4.84 -21.60
C GLY A 216 -5.40 -5.93 -21.47
N LYS A 217 -5.43 -6.91 -22.40
CA LYS A 217 -4.57 -8.11 -22.47
C LYS A 217 -3.06 -7.79 -22.54
N ILE A 218 -2.44 -7.52 -21.39
CA ILE A 218 -0.98 -7.42 -21.23
C ILE A 218 -0.58 -8.45 -20.16
N HIS A 219 0.62 -9.04 -20.27
CA HIS A 219 1.11 -10.10 -19.38
C HIS A 219 0.98 -9.75 -17.87
N SER A 220 1.16 -8.48 -17.52
CA SER A 220 1.00 -7.91 -16.16
C SER A 220 -0.41 -8.07 -15.55
N GLN A 221 -1.45 -8.20 -16.37
CA GLN A 221 -2.84 -8.41 -15.90
C GLN A 221 -3.00 -9.78 -15.22
N GLN A 222 -2.42 -10.83 -15.81
CA GLN A 222 -2.51 -12.19 -15.26
C GLN A 222 -1.72 -12.32 -13.96
N ASP A 223 -0.55 -11.69 -13.90
CA ASP A 223 0.26 -11.66 -12.67
C ASP A 223 -0.46 -10.92 -11.54
N THR A 224 -1.08 -9.77 -11.84
CA THR A 224 -1.88 -9.02 -10.86
C THR A 224 -3.08 -9.84 -10.36
N LEU A 225 -3.80 -10.50 -11.26
CA LEU A 225 -4.91 -11.37 -10.89
C LEU A 225 -4.43 -12.51 -9.98
N ASN A 226 -3.34 -13.18 -10.34
CA ASN A 226 -2.77 -14.27 -9.54
C ASN A 226 -2.36 -13.78 -8.15
N ASP A 227 -1.67 -12.63 -8.07
CA ASP A 227 -1.26 -12.01 -6.80
C ASP A 227 -2.47 -11.72 -5.89
N ILE A 228 -3.53 -11.12 -6.46
CA ILE A 228 -4.77 -10.82 -5.73
C ILE A 228 -5.47 -12.09 -5.27
N MET A 229 -5.54 -13.11 -6.14
CA MET A 229 -6.16 -14.39 -5.79
C MET A 229 -5.41 -15.09 -4.65
N ILE A 230 -4.08 -15.18 -4.73
CA ILE A 230 -3.25 -15.76 -3.68
C ILE A 230 -3.46 -15.01 -2.36
N TYR A 231 -3.48 -13.67 -2.42
CA TYR A 231 -3.73 -12.85 -1.24
C TYR A 231 -5.11 -13.12 -0.63
N LEU A 232 -6.19 -13.03 -1.42
CA LEU A 232 -7.56 -13.25 -0.92
C LEU A 232 -7.74 -14.66 -0.35
N CYS A 233 -7.20 -15.69 -1.01
CA CYS A 233 -7.22 -17.05 -0.49
C CYS A 233 -6.42 -17.22 0.80
N SER A 234 -5.36 -16.42 1.01
CA SER A 234 -4.54 -16.47 2.23
C SER A 234 -5.17 -15.78 3.44
N VAL A 235 -6.19 -14.93 3.24
CA VAL A 235 -6.85 -14.17 4.30
C VAL A 235 -8.27 -14.63 4.59
N PHE A 236 -8.92 -15.34 3.66
CA PHE A 236 -10.27 -15.88 3.84
C PHE A 236 -10.26 -17.31 4.38
N ASP A 237 -11.29 -17.62 5.17
CA ASP A 237 -11.59 -18.96 5.65
C ASP A 237 -12.42 -19.77 4.64
N ALA A 238 -12.59 -21.07 4.90
CA ALA A 238 -13.19 -22.01 3.94
C ALA A 238 -14.58 -21.58 3.41
N PRO A 239 -15.54 -21.10 4.23
CA PRO A 239 -16.84 -20.63 3.72
C PRO A 239 -16.73 -19.44 2.76
N ASN A 240 -15.79 -18.53 3.02
CA ASN A 240 -15.56 -17.37 2.18
C ASN A 240 -14.81 -17.71 0.87
N LEU A 241 -14.07 -18.82 0.83
CA LEU A 241 -13.44 -19.31 -0.42
C LEU A 241 -14.46 -19.77 -1.46
N GLU A 242 -15.56 -20.42 -1.05
CA GLU A 242 -16.63 -20.81 -1.99
C GLU A 242 -17.29 -19.59 -2.64
N GLN A 243 -17.54 -18.55 -1.84
CA GLN A 243 -18.07 -17.29 -2.33
C GLN A 243 -17.07 -16.54 -3.22
N LEU A 244 -15.78 -16.58 -2.89
CA LEU A 244 -14.71 -16.03 -3.72
C LEU A 244 -14.68 -16.70 -5.10
N GLU A 245 -14.77 -18.03 -5.17
CA GLU A 245 -14.83 -18.78 -6.43
C GLU A 245 -16.05 -18.38 -7.27
N LEU A 246 -17.23 -18.28 -6.64
CA LEU A 246 -18.45 -17.85 -7.32
C LEU A 246 -18.35 -16.41 -7.86
N ALA A 247 -17.78 -15.50 -7.06
CA ALA A 247 -17.60 -14.11 -7.44
C ALA A 247 -16.60 -13.97 -8.59
N PHE A 248 -15.52 -14.75 -8.54
CA PHE A 248 -14.55 -14.85 -9.63
C PHE A 248 -15.22 -15.27 -10.92
N HIS A 249 -16.00 -16.35 -10.93
CA HIS A 249 -16.73 -16.77 -12.13
C HIS A 249 -17.69 -15.70 -12.63
N THR A 250 -18.47 -15.09 -11.74
CA THR A 250 -19.47 -14.07 -12.07
C THR A 250 -18.83 -12.82 -12.67
N GLY A 251 -17.75 -12.32 -12.07
CA GLY A 251 -17.01 -11.16 -12.56
C GLY A 251 -16.19 -11.45 -13.83
N GLN A 252 -16.03 -12.72 -14.20
CA GLN A 252 -15.30 -13.13 -15.40
C GLN A 252 -16.21 -13.41 -16.62
N LEU A 253 -17.53 -13.35 -16.46
CA LEU A 253 -18.47 -13.54 -17.58
C LEU A 253 -18.49 -12.27 -18.45
N PRO A 254 -18.29 -12.37 -19.78
CA PRO A 254 -18.50 -11.23 -20.67
C PRO A 254 -19.97 -10.79 -20.56
N GLY A 255 -20.18 -9.49 -20.42
CA GLY A 255 -21.49 -8.90 -20.11
C GLY A 255 -22.64 -9.57 -20.86
N SER A 256 -23.56 -10.15 -20.10
CA SER A 256 -24.90 -10.48 -20.60
C SER A 256 -25.63 -9.16 -20.86
N GLU A 257 -25.47 -8.62 -22.07
CA GLU A 257 -26.55 -7.83 -22.64
C GLU A 257 -27.79 -8.73 -22.70
N LYS A 258 -28.72 -8.46 -21.78
CA LYS A 258 -30.15 -8.83 -21.79
C LYS A 258 -30.53 -10.06 -22.61
N GLN A 259 -30.92 -11.12 -21.90
CA GLN A 259 -32.14 -11.85 -22.28
C GLN A 259 -32.87 -12.23 -20.99
N MET A 260 -33.95 -11.50 -20.69
CA MET A 260 -34.99 -11.99 -19.79
C MET A 260 -35.66 -13.18 -20.46
N PRO A 261 -35.86 -14.31 -19.78
CA PRO A 261 -36.68 -15.39 -20.31
C PRO A 261 -38.14 -14.94 -20.31
N ASN A 262 -38.80 -15.12 -21.46
CA ASN A 262 -40.26 -15.04 -21.60
C ASN A 262 -40.96 -16.10 -20.73
#